data_AF-A0A832NFQ4-F1
#
_entry.id   AF-A0A832NFQ4-F1
#
_cell.length_a   1.000
_cell.length_b   1.000
_cell.length_c   1.000
_cell.angle_alpha   90.00
_cell.angle_beta   90.00
_cell.angle_gamma   90.00
#
_symmetry.space_group_name_H-M   'P 1'
#
loop_
_entity.id
_entity.type
_entity.pdbx_description
1 polymer ?
#
loop_
_entity_poly.entity_id
_entity_poly.type
_entity_poly.pdbx_seq_one_letter_code
_entity_poly.pdbx_strand_id
1 'polypeptide(L)'
;MSSEILWQVLGNRSIIVSTSINTLIRLANVVISKLIHSGEQVCIVAETTQLARYLSPEVLNKVEFSDPETACRECAHIVFLEVIQSKLLRTCKSENIYVFTAKSRTPRTPGYTRVYVKSITSGEYSLIEPKTGIYVRFTFREGDLVFQEQLSGLYKIALEALMNSMSTYGEISIKDATRIIVHDLGVEKGYARRILEWLARHRYIRVVKGKITIASI
;
A
#
# COMPACT_ATOMS: atom_id res chain seq x y z
N MET A 1 -0.13 -0.46 -18.32
CA MET A 1 -1.13 0.06 -17.34
C MET A 1 -0.91 -0.45 -15.91
N SER A 2 -0.49 -1.70 -15.65
CA SER A 2 -0.32 -2.18 -14.26
C SER A 2 0.88 -1.59 -13.51
N SER A 3 1.98 -1.24 -14.20
CA SER A 3 3.20 -0.72 -13.56
C SER A 3 3.04 0.70 -13.00
N GLU A 4 2.41 1.60 -13.75
CA GLU A 4 2.28 3.01 -13.36
C GLU A 4 1.47 3.19 -12.08
N ILE A 5 0.37 2.44 -11.92
CA ILE A 5 -0.47 2.50 -10.72
C ILE A 5 0.33 2.07 -9.47
N LEU A 6 1.14 1.02 -9.60
CA LEU A 6 1.98 0.56 -8.49
C LEU A 6 2.96 1.65 -8.04
N TRP A 7 3.66 2.26 -8.99
CA TRP A 7 4.64 3.31 -8.68
C TRP A 7 3.98 4.59 -8.17
N GLN A 8 2.79 4.93 -8.67
CA GLN A 8 2.00 6.05 -8.15
C GLN A 8 1.64 5.85 -6.67
N VAL A 9 1.28 4.62 -6.26
CA VAL A 9 0.92 4.30 -4.87
C VAL A 9 2.16 4.24 -3.97
N LEU A 10 3.25 3.63 -4.44
CA LEU A 10 4.45 3.43 -3.63
C LEU A 10 5.31 4.70 -3.52
N GLY A 11 5.33 5.54 -4.56
CA GLY A 11 6.30 6.62 -4.68
C GLY A 11 7.75 6.11 -4.60
N ASN A 12 8.69 7.02 -4.29
CA ASN A 12 10.11 6.68 -4.23
C ASN A 12 10.50 6.07 -2.88
N ARG A 13 9.92 6.56 -1.77
CA ARG A 13 10.20 6.08 -0.41
C ARG A 13 8.93 5.58 0.26
N SER A 14 8.75 4.27 0.33
CA SER A 14 7.58 3.67 0.96
C SER A 14 7.87 2.63 2.03
N ILE A 15 6.99 2.60 3.01
CA ILE A 15 6.82 1.47 3.93
C ILE A 15 5.54 0.75 3.56
N ILE A 16 5.70 -0.46 3.04
CA ILE A 16 4.64 -1.39 2.69
C ILE A 16 4.37 -2.27 3.90
N VAL A 17 3.13 -2.18 4.40
CA VAL A 17 2.70 -2.81 5.65
C VAL A 17 1.62 -3.83 5.39
N SER A 18 1.80 -5.06 5.87
CA SER A 18 0.74 -6.07 5.87
C SER A 18 0.72 -6.89 7.16
N THR A 19 -0.39 -7.56 7.43
CA THR A 19 -0.47 -8.61 8.46
C THR A 19 -0.07 -9.98 7.93
N SER A 20 0.04 -10.14 6.60
CA SER A 20 0.39 -11.40 5.95
C SER A 20 1.81 -11.34 5.40
N ILE A 21 2.72 -12.13 5.98
CA ILE A 21 4.10 -12.27 5.51
C ILE A 21 4.13 -12.76 4.06
N ASN A 22 3.32 -13.76 3.71
CA ASN A 22 3.23 -14.26 2.33
C ASN A 22 2.84 -13.17 1.33
N THR A 23 1.97 -12.24 1.74
CA THR A 23 1.57 -11.11 0.87
C THR A 23 2.74 -10.14 0.67
N LEU A 24 3.52 -9.86 1.73
CA LEU A 24 4.72 -9.03 1.63
C LEU A 24 5.77 -9.65 0.71
N ILE A 25 6.04 -10.96 0.84
CA ILE A 25 7.00 -11.68 -0.02
C ILE A 25 6.58 -11.60 -1.49
N ARG A 26 5.30 -11.88 -1.79
CA ARG A 26 4.80 -11.82 -3.17
C ARG A 26 4.92 -10.41 -3.75
N LEU A 27 4.54 -9.40 -2.98
CA LEU A 27 4.64 -8.01 -3.44
C LEU A 27 6.10 -7.56 -3.60
N ALA A 28 6.99 -7.96 -2.70
CA ALA A 28 8.42 -7.70 -2.81
C ALA A 28 9.00 -8.32 -4.09
N ASN A 29 8.67 -9.60 -4.37
CA ASN A 29 9.07 -10.25 -5.62
C ASN A 29 8.61 -9.47 -6.84
N VAL A 30 7.37 -8.98 -6.87
CA VAL A 30 6.88 -8.16 -7.99
C VAL A 30 7.66 -6.85 -8.12
N VAL A 31 7.83 -6.12 -7.02
CA VAL A 31 8.54 -4.83 -7.02
C VAL A 31 9.97 -5.01 -7.49
N ILE A 32 10.70 -5.98 -6.93
CA ILE A 32 12.08 -6.28 -7.32
C ILE A 32 12.14 -6.69 -8.79
N SER A 33 11.25 -7.58 -9.23
CA SER A 33 11.21 -8.02 -10.63
C SER A 33 10.98 -6.83 -11.57
N LYS A 34 10.05 -5.91 -11.28
CA LYS A 34 9.81 -4.74 -12.13
C LYS A 34 11.01 -3.79 -12.18
N LEU A 35 11.72 -3.59 -11.07
CA LEU A 35 12.95 -2.78 -11.04
C LEU A 35 14.03 -3.41 -11.93
N ILE A 36 14.29 -4.71 -11.76
CA ILE A 36 15.25 -5.46 -12.59
C ILE A 36 14.91 -5.39 -14.07
N HIS A 37 13.63 -5.58 -14.44
CA HIS A 37 13.19 -5.50 -15.84
C HIS A 37 13.34 -4.09 -16.45
N SER A 38 13.39 -3.05 -15.60
CA SER A 38 13.65 -1.68 -16.02
C SER A 38 15.15 -1.39 -16.20
N GLY A 39 16.02 -2.37 -15.90
CA GLY A 39 17.48 -2.23 -15.98
C GLY A 39 18.12 -1.66 -14.71
N GLU A 40 17.36 -1.53 -13.62
CA GLU A 40 17.83 -0.93 -12.37
C GLU A 40 18.63 -1.95 -11.54
N GLN A 41 19.72 -1.48 -10.92
CA GLN A 41 20.42 -2.26 -9.90
C GLN A 41 19.65 -2.19 -8.58
N VAL A 42 19.30 -3.37 -8.05
CA VAL A 42 18.52 -3.51 -6.82
C VAL A 42 19.36 -4.16 -5.73
N CYS A 43 19.51 -3.46 -4.62
CA CYS A 43 20.11 -4.02 -3.41
C CYS A 43 19.03 -4.48 -2.45
N ILE A 44 19.16 -5.71 -1.97
CA ILE A 44 18.29 -6.31 -0.98
C ILE A 44 18.98 -6.28 0.37
N VAL A 45 18.31 -5.65 1.32
CA VAL A 45 18.71 -5.67 2.73
C VAL A 45 17.74 -6.57 3.48
N ALA A 46 18.25 -7.68 3.99
CA ALA A 46 17.48 -8.64 4.77
C ALA A 46 18.23 -8.94 6.07
N GLU A 47 17.81 -8.33 7.19
CA GLU A 47 18.43 -8.58 8.51
C GLU A 47 18.21 -10.03 8.96
N THR A 48 17.12 -10.67 8.50
CA THR A 48 16.88 -12.10 8.69
C THR A 48 16.79 -12.81 7.36
N THR A 49 17.39 -14.00 7.26
CA THR A 49 17.35 -14.81 6.03
C THR A 49 15.96 -15.37 5.71
N GLN A 50 14.95 -15.17 6.58
CA GLN A 50 13.66 -15.84 6.44
C GLN A 50 12.88 -15.35 5.21
N LEU A 51 12.72 -14.03 5.02
CA LEU A 51 11.99 -13.51 3.84
C LEU A 51 12.78 -13.67 2.55
N ALA A 52 14.09 -13.44 2.60
CA ALA A 52 14.97 -13.53 1.44
C ALA A 52 14.96 -14.93 0.81
N ARG A 53 14.80 -15.99 1.60
CA ARG A 53 14.70 -17.39 1.12
C ARG A 53 13.49 -17.67 0.23
N TYR A 54 12.46 -16.83 0.29
CA TYR A 54 11.23 -16.99 -0.49
C TYR A 54 11.19 -16.07 -1.73
N LEU A 55 12.29 -15.40 -2.03
CA LEU A 55 12.45 -14.73 -3.32
C LEU A 55 12.62 -15.77 -4.43
N SER A 56 12.15 -15.45 -5.65
CA SER A 56 12.31 -16.37 -6.77
C SER A 56 13.78 -16.52 -7.16
N PRO A 57 14.21 -17.69 -7.68
CA PRO A 57 15.58 -17.90 -8.15
C PRO A 57 16.01 -16.86 -9.21
N GLU A 58 15.09 -16.45 -10.08
CA GLU A 58 15.32 -15.43 -11.10
C GLU A 58 15.67 -14.07 -10.51
N VAL A 59 15.02 -13.69 -9.39
CA VAL A 59 15.32 -12.48 -8.64
C VAL A 59 16.67 -12.62 -7.93
N LEU A 60 16.89 -13.73 -7.22
CA LEU A 60 18.10 -13.94 -6.43
C LEU A 60 19.39 -13.84 -7.26
N ASN A 61 19.35 -14.24 -8.53
CA ASN A 61 20.51 -14.19 -9.41
C ASN A 61 20.82 -12.80 -9.99
N LYS A 62 19.94 -11.81 -9.79
CA LYS A 62 20.00 -10.48 -10.41
C LYS A 62 20.04 -9.33 -9.40
N VAL A 63 20.12 -9.66 -8.11
CA VAL A 63 20.13 -8.69 -7.02
C VAL A 63 21.37 -8.83 -6.18
N GLU A 64 21.75 -7.73 -5.54
CA GLU A 64 22.88 -7.71 -4.61
C GLU A 64 22.36 -7.76 -3.18
N PHE A 65 22.90 -8.66 -2.37
CA PHE A 65 22.64 -8.66 -0.94
C PHE A 65 23.70 -7.83 -0.24
N SER A 66 23.27 -6.81 0.48
CA SER A 66 24.19 -5.89 1.16
C SER A 66 23.72 -5.65 2.59
N ASP A 67 24.66 -5.34 3.48
CA ASP A 67 24.30 -4.80 4.77
C ASP A 67 23.60 -3.43 4.61
N PRO A 68 22.81 -2.99 5.61
CA PRO A 68 22.05 -1.75 5.52
C PRO A 68 22.89 -0.49 5.25
N GLU A 69 24.12 -0.42 5.76
CA GLU A 69 24.97 0.77 5.68
C GLU A 69 25.62 0.90 4.30
N THR A 70 26.06 -0.21 3.73
CA THR A 70 26.57 -0.30 2.36
C THR A 70 25.46 0.00 1.36
N ALA A 71 24.29 -0.63 1.51
CA ALA A 71 23.15 -0.39 0.62
C ALA A 71 22.78 1.10 0.55
N CYS A 72 22.74 1.79 1.70
CA CYS A 72 22.41 3.20 1.77
C CYS A 72 23.45 4.17 1.17
N ARG A 73 24.68 3.69 0.93
CA ARG A 73 25.76 4.48 0.33
C ARG A 73 25.89 4.22 -1.17
N GLU A 74 25.71 2.98 -1.59
CA GLU A 74 26.14 2.53 -2.92
C GLU A 74 24.96 2.23 -3.87
N CYS A 75 23.76 2.03 -3.35
CA CYS A 75 22.64 1.55 -4.16
C CYS A 75 21.60 2.62 -4.49
N ALA A 76 21.23 2.70 -5.77
CA ALA A 76 20.17 3.57 -6.26
C ALA A 76 18.77 3.11 -5.82
N HIS A 77 18.53 1.79 -5.82
CA HIS A 77 17.29 1.18 -5.35
C HIS A 77 17.55 0.19 -4.22
N ILE A 78 16.86 0.40 -3.10
CA ILE A 78 17.01 -0.45 -1.91
C ILE A 78 15.67 -1.06 -1.56
N VAL A 79 15.65 -2.38 -1.46
CA VAL A 79 14.49 -3.14 -0.97
C VAL A 79 14.85 -3.77 0.37
N PHE A 80 14.20 -3.30 1.42
CA PHE A 80 14.33 -3.90 2.74
C PHE A 80 13.25 -4.94 2.98
N LEU A 81 13.65 -6.16 3.32
CA LEU A 81 12.77 -7.24 3.73
C LEU A 81 12.87 -7.39 5.24
N GLU A 82 11.86 -6.88 5.96
CA GLU A 82 11.84 -6.69 7.42
C GLU A 82 12.88 -5.70 7.93
N VAL A 83 12.43 -4.51 8.36
CA VAL A 83 13.30 -3.51 9.00
C VAL A 83 12.94 -3.33 10.46
N ILE A 84 13.94 -3.41 11.31
CA ILE A 84 13.84 -3.08 12.74
C ILE A 84 14.48 -1.70 13.02
N GLN A 85 15.40 -1.23 12.17
CA GLN A 85 16.23 -0.04 12.44
C GLN A 85 15.73 1.27 11.80
N SER A 86 14.80 1.94 12.49
CA SER A 86 14.25 3.24 12.04
C SER A 86 15.28 4.38 11.89
N LYS A 87 16.43 4.32 12.58
CA LYS A 87 17.48 5.35 12.51
C LYS A 87 18.14 5.37 11.13
N LEU A 88 18.49 4.19 10.62
CA LEU A 88 19.18 4.05 9.33
C LEU A 88 18.31 4.52 8.18
N LEU A 89 17.03 4.18 8.19
CA LEU A 89 16.06 4.65 7.18
C LEU A 89 15.95 6.18 7.11
N ARG A 90 16.19 6.90 8.21
CA ARG A 90 16.14 8.38 8.24
C ARG A 90 17.40 9.02 7.67
N THR A 91 18.55 8.37 7.80
CA THR A 91 19.85 8.89 7.36
C THR A 91 20.26 8.38 5.98
N CYS A 92 19.57 7.36 5.47
CA CYS A 92 19.77 6.82 4.13
C CYS A 92 19.52 7.89 3.06
N LYS A 93 20.53 8.14 2.21
CA LYS A 93 20.49 9.16 1.15
C LYS A 93 19.85 8.68 -0.15
N SER A 94 19.76 7.36 -0.34
CA SER A 94 19.11 6.77 -1.50
C SER A 94 17.68 7.28 -1.67
N GLU A 95 17.31 7.64 -2.90
CA GLU A 95 16.00 8.21 -3.21
C GLU A 95 14.92 7.13 -3.28
N ASN A 96 15.27 5.91 -3.70
CA ASN A 96 14.33 4.83 -3.94
C ASN A 96 14.46 3.73 -2.89
N ILE A 97 13.59 3.76 -1.89
CA ILE A 97 13.63 2.85 -0.74
C ILE A 97 12.25 2.23 -0.51
N TYR A 98 12.18 0.91 -0.62
CA TYR A 98 10.96 0.14 -0.40
C TYR A 98 11.13 -0.79 0.80
N VAL A 99 10.34 -0.57 1.84
CA VAL A 99 10.41 -1.33 3.09
C VAL A 99 9.20 -2.22 3.24
N PHE A 100 9.39 -3.54 3.22
CA PHE A 100 8.33 -4.51 3.46
C PHE A 100 8.36 -4.96 4.91
N THR A 101 7.30 -4.69 5.66
CA THR A 101 7.27 -4.98 7.10
C THR A 101 5.89 -5.41 7.59
N ALA A 102 5.89 -6.24 8.63
CA ALA A 102 4.68 -6.61 9.33
C ALA A 102 4.09 -5.41 10.10
N LYS A 103 2.76 -5.36 10.24
CA LYS A 103 2.04 -4.29 10.97
C LYS A 103 2.58 -4.07 12.39
N SER A 104 2.96 -5.13 13.10
CA SER A 104 3.52 -5.06 14.46
C SER A 104 4.92 -4.46 14.55
N ARG A 105 5.65 -4.39 13.43
CA ARG A 105 7.05 -3.94 13.35
C ARG A 105 7.21 -2.70 12.47
N THR A 106 6.14 -1.95 12.24
CA THR A 106 6.16 -0.79 11.34
C THR A 106 6.94 0.36 11.96
N PRO A 107 8.07 0.80 11.37
CA PRO A 107 8.87 1.87 11.93
C PRO A 107 8.18 3.24 11.76
N ARG A 108 8.57 4.18 12.64
CA ARG A 108 8.16 5.59 12.54
C ARG A 108 9.26 6.38 11.83
N THR A 109 9.15 6.49 10.51
CA THR A 109 10.09 7.24 9.66
C THR A 109 9.35 8.37 8.94
N PRO A 110 9.52 9.62 9.40
CA PRO A 110 9.03 10.79 8.66
C PRO A 110 9.59 10.80 7.23
N GLY A 111 8.82 11.33 6.28
CA GLY A 111 9.21 11.40 4.86
C GLY A 111 8.95 10.13 4.04
N TYR A 112 8.53 9.03 4.67
CA TYR A 112 8.11 7.82 3.95
C TYR A 112 6.59 7.80 3.74
N THR A 113 6.20 7.39 2.55
CA THR A 113 4.81 7.04 2.23
C THR A 113 4.46 5.73 2.91
N ARG A 114 3.32 5.68 3.61
CA ARG A 114 2.84 4.44 4.25
C ARG A 114 1.77 3.84 3.40
N VAL A 115 2.01 2.62 2.96
CA VAL A 115 1.13 1.86 2.09
C VAL A 115 0.70 0.60 2.82
N TYR A 116 -0.61 0.40 2.97
CA TYR A 116 -1.17 -0.76 3.65
C TYR A 116 -1.70 -1.77 2.63
N VAL A 117 -1.32 -3.03 2.82
CA VAL A 117 -1.75 -4.15 1.98
C VAL A 117 -2.57 -5.12 2.81
N LYS A 118 -3.80 -5.40 2.39
CA LYS A 118 -4.70 -6.32 3.11
C LYS A 118 -5.50 -7.17 2.13
N SER A 119 -5.69 -8.44 2.49
CA SER A 119 -6.62 -9.33 1.78
C SER A 119 -8.06 -8.88 2.00
N ILE A 120 -8.83 -8.82 0.91
CA ILE A 120 -10.27 -8.54 0.89
C ILE A 120 -11.04 -9.86 0.90
N THR A 121 -10.64 -10.76 0.01
CA THR A 121 -11.14 -12.13 -0.17
C THR A 121 -10.01 -13.08 -0.58
N SER A 122 -10.32 -14.36 -0.77
CA SER A 122 -9.37 -15.34 -1.31
C SER A 122 -8.85 -14.91 -2.68
N GLY A 123 -7.59 -14.46 -2.72
CA GLY A 123 -6.91 -14.05 -3.95
C GLY A 123 -7.05 -12.57 -4.33
N GLU A 124 -7.84 -11.79 -3.60
CA GLU A 124 -8.04 -10.35 -3.84
C GLU A 124 -7.47 -9.52 -2.69
N TYR A 125 -6.78 -8.45 -3.05
CA TYR A 125 -6.04 -7.58 -2.15
C TYR A 125 -6.36 -6.11 -2.41
N SER A 126 -6.16 -5.30 -1.38
CA SER A 126 -6.20 -3.84 -1.45
C SER A 126 -4.84 -3.27 -1.12
N LEU A 127 -4.47 -2.22 -1.83
CA LEU A 127 -3.36 -1.31 -1.57
C LEU A 127 -3.97 0.05 -1.19
N ILE A 128 -3.57 0.58 -0.04
CA ILE A 128 -4.10 1.83 0.49
C ILE A 128 -2.95 2.76 0.84
N GLU A 129 -2.98 3.98 0.33
CA GLU A 129 -2.16 5.08 0.82
C GLU A 129 -3.06 6.09 1.56
N PRO A 130 -3.05 6.14 2.91
CA PRO A 130 -4.02 6.95 3.64
C PRO A 130 -3.89 8.46 3.45
N LYS A 131 -2.69 8.96 3.11
CA LYS A 131 -2.44 10.40 2.99
C LYS A 131 -3.03 11.02 1.73
N THR A 132 -2.96 10.29 0.62
CA THR A 132 -3.46 10.75 -0.69
C THR A 132 -4.87 10.25 -0.97
N GLY A 133 -5.39 9.33 -0.15
CA GLY A 133 -6.69 8.71 -0.40
C GLY A 133 -6.65 7.62 -1.47
N ILE A 134 -5.47 7.25 -1.98
CA ILE A 134 -5.38 6.25 -3.04
C ILE A 134 -5.76 4.87 -2.48
N TYR A 135 -6.78 4.27 -3.10
CA TYR A 135 -7.23 2.91 -2.85
C TYR A 135 -7.30 2.16 -4.17
N VAL A 136 -6.55 1.06 -4.27
CA VAL A 136 -6.57 0.20 -5.46
C VAL A 136 -6.73 -1.26 -5.07
N ARG A 137 -7.50 -2.00 -5.86
CA ARG A 137 -7.64 -3.44 -5.71
C ARG A 137 -6.79 -4.15 -6.74
N PHE A 138 -6.27 -5.29 -6.35
CA PHE A 138 -5.46 -6.10 -7.24
C PHE A 138 -5.57 -7.57 -6.89
N THR A 139 -5.21 -8.39 -7.86
CA THR A 139 -4.98 -9.82 -7.71
C THR A 139 -3.56 -10.14 -8.16
N PHE A 140 -2.98 -11.20 -7.63
CA PHE A 140 -1.72 -11.72 -8.16
C PHE A 140 -2.04 -12.75 -9.25
N ARG A 141 -1.56 -12.51 -10.48
CA ARG A 141 -1.65 -13.47 -11.60
C ARG A 141 -0.28 -13.62 -12.24
N GLU A 142 0.14 -14.87 -12.46
CA GLU A 142 1.40 -15.19 -13.17
C GLU A 142 2.64 -14.46 -12.62
N GLY A 143 2.66 -14.18 -11.31
CA GLY A 143 3.78 -13.47 -10.68
C GLY A 143 3.75 -11.94 -10.83
N ASP A 144 2.70 -11.35 -11.39
CA ASP A 144 2.50 -9.88 -11.45
C ASP A 144 1.20 -9.45 -10.73
N LEU A 145 1.03 -8.13 -10.58
CA LEU A 145 -0.18 -7.49 -10.08
C LEU A 145 -1.11 -7.16 -11.24
N VAL A 146 -2.33 -7.70 -11.19
CA VAL A 146 -3.44 -7.27 -12.04
C VAL A 146 -4.33 -6.38 -11.21
N PHE A 147 -4.23 -5.08 -11.44
CA PHE A 147 -5.11 -4.09 -10.83
C PHE A 147 -6.50 -4.21 -11.42
N GLN A 148 -7.51 -4.21 -10.55
CA GLN A 148 -8.90 -4.14 -10.97
C GLN A 148 -9.25 -2.70 -11.36
N GLU A 149 -10.34 -2.56 -12.11
CA GLU A 149 -10.84 -1.26 -12.56
C GLU A 149 -10.99 -0.31 -11.36
N GLN A 150 -10.33 0.85 -11.45
CA GLN A 150 -10.34 1.83 -10.39
C GLN A 150 -11.73 2.44 -10.29
N LEU A 151 -12.19 2.72 -9.05
CA LEU A 151 -13.41 3.49 -8.87
C LEU A 151 -13.34 4.77 -9.70
N SER A 152 -14.45 5.10 -10.35
CA SER A 152 -14.56 6.29 -11.19
C SER A 152 -15.78 7.13 -10.77
N GLY A 153 -15.76 8.40 -11.20
CA GLY A 153 -16.85 9.35 -10.95
C GLY A 153 -17.15 9.56 -9.45
N LEU A 154 -18.43 9.66 -9.13
CA LEU A 154 -18.92 10.01 -7.80
C LEU A 154 -18.50 8.99 -6.72
N TYR A 155 -18.36 7.71 -7.06
CA TYR A 155 -17.95 6.69 -6.08
C TYR A 155 -16.49 6.86 -5.64
N LYS A 156 -15.60 7.26 -6.57
CA LYS A 156 -14.20 7.58 -6.26
C LYS A 156 -14.11 8.77 -5.32
N ILE A 157 -14.76 9.88 -5.71
CA ILE A 157 -14.73 11.14 -4.96
C ILE A 157 -15.31 10.91 -3.55
N ALA A 158 -16.41 10.15 -3.44
CA ALA A 158 -16.98 9.81 -2.14
C ALA A 158 -16.03 8.98 -1.27
N LEU A 159 -15.35 7.98 -1.84
CA LEU A 159 -14.40 7.18 -1.08
C LEU A 159 -13.20 8.02 -0.60
N GLU A 160 -12.64 8.87 -1.47
CA GLU A 160 -11.52 9.77 -1.15
C GLU A 160 -11.92 10.76 -0.03
N ALA A 161 -13.10 11.37 -0.13
CA ALA A 161 -13.64 12.27 0.89
C ALA A 161 -13.75 11.59 2.28
N LEU A 162 -14.25 10.35 2.30
CA LEU A 162 -14.33 9.56 3.53
C LEU A 162 -12.95 9.20 4.07
N MET A 163 -12.00 8.81 3.22
CA MET A 163 -10.63 8.48 3.61
C MET A 163 -9.90 9.68 4.21
N ASN A 164 -9.99 10.84 3.55
CA ASN A 164 -9.39 12.09 4.02
C ASN A 164 -9.99 12.50 5.37
N SER A 165 -11.31 12.44 5.49
CA SER A 165 -12.00 12.73 6.75
C SER A 165 -11.58 11.76 7.86
N MET A 166 -11.39 10.47 7.55
CA MET A 166 -10.96 9.47 8.54
C MET A 166 -9.52 9.70 8.99
N SER A 167 -8.65 10.13 8.06
CA SER A 167 -7.26 10.50 8.38
C SER A 167 -7.20 11.71 9.30
N THR A 168 -8.11 12.68 9.15
CA THR A 168 -8.11 13.92 9.95
C THR A 168 -8.83 13.77 11.27
N TYR A 169 -10.01 13.13 11.28
CA TYR A 169 -10.92 13.12 12.45
C TYR A 169 -11.03 11.75 13.13
N GLY A 170 -10.44 10.70 12.55
CA GLY A 170 -10.56 9.33 13.06
C GLY A 170 -11.85 8.65 12.63
N GLU A 171 -12.54 7.96 13.55
CA GLU A 171 -13.73 7.18 13.21
C GLU A 171 -14.92 8.09 12.83
N ILE A 172 -15.58 7.77 11.71
CA ILE A 172 -16.71 8.57 11.20
C ILE A 172 -18.02 7.81 11.37
N SER A 173 -19.07 8.47 11.86
CA SER A 173 -20.42 7.88 11.93
C SER A 173 -21.08 7.82 10.54
N ILE A 174 -22.08 6.95 10.34
CA ILE A 174 -22.86 6.94 9.08
C ILE A 174 -23.48 8.32 8.79
N LYS A 175 -23.92 9.03 9.85
CA LYS A 175 -24.54 10.36 9.72
C LYS A 175 -23.54 11.38 9.20
N ASP A 176 -22.33 11.37 9.73
CA ASP A 176 -21.28 12.32 9.33
C ASP A 176 -20.75 11.97 7.94
N ALA A 177 -20.55 10.69 7.64
CA ALA A 177 -20.21 10.23 6.31
C ALA A 177 -21.23 10.65 5.25
N THR A 178 -22.53 10.58 5.57
CA THR A 178 -23.58 11.05 4.66
C THR A 178 -23.46 12.56 4.43
N ARG A 179 -23.15 13.34 5.48
CA ARG A 179 -22.97 14.80 5.36
C ARG A 179 -21.75 15.16 4.54
N ILE A 180 -20.63 14.46 4.75
CA ILE A 180 -19.39 14.63 3.97
C ILE A 180 -19.69 14.42 2.48
N ILE A 181 -20.37 13.34 2.13
CA ILE A 181 -20.70 13.06 0.72
C ILE A 181 -21.65 14.10 0.13
N VAL A 182 -22.67 14.52 0.88
CA VAL A 182 -23.60 15.59 0.44
C VAL A 182 -22.81 16.88 0.16
N HIS A 183 -21.91 17.25 1.06
CA HIS A 183 -21.11 18.46 0.96
C HIS A 183 -20.13 18.40 -0.22
N ASP A 184 -19.32 17.34 -0.29
CA ASP A 184 -18.21 17.25 -1.25
C ASP A 184 -18.68 16.94 -2.67
N LEU A 185 -19.80 16.23 -2.84
CA LEU A 185 -20.33 15.87 -4.16
C LEU A 185 -21.50 16.77 -4.59
N GLY A 186 -22.03 17.62 -3.70
CA GLY A 186 -23.20 18.45 -4.00
C GLY A 186 -24.48 17.65 -4.29
N VAL A 187 -24.60 16.44 -3.73
CA VAL A 187 -25.72 15.53 -4.00
C VAL A 187 -26.74 15.52 -2.86
N GLU A 188 -27.98 15.14 -3.16
CA GLU A 188 -29.00 14.98 -2.13
C GLU A 188 -28.68 13.85 -1.14
N LYS A 189 -29.17 14.01 0.10
CA LYS A 189 -28.97 13.05 1.20
C LYS A 189 -29.39 11.62 0.85
N GLY A 190 -30.46 11.45 0.07
CA GLY A 190 -30.92 10.13 -0.39
C GLY A 190 -29.90 9.47 -1.32
N TYR A 191 -29.32 10.24 -2.23
CA TYR A 191 -28.31 9.75 -3.17
C TYR A 191 -26.98 9.46 -2.46
N ALA A 192 -26.57 10.32 -1.52
CA ALA A 192 -25.39 10.07 -0.68
C ALA A 192 -25.47 8.73 0.09
N ARG A 193 -26.67 8.37 0.59
CA ARG A 193 -26.89 7.06 1.23
C ARG A 193 -26.74 5.90 0.25
N ARG A 194 -27.26 6.03 -0.97
CA ARG A 194 -27.10 5.00 -2.03
C ARG A 194 -25.63 4.80 -2.39
N ILE A 195 -24.84 5.87 -2.42
CA ILE A 195 -23.38 5.80 -2.61
C ILE A 195 -22.73 5.01 -1.47
N LEU A 196 -23.05 5.32 -0.21
CA LEU A 196 -22.53 4.58 0.94
C LEU A 196 -22.91 3.09 0.92
N GLU A 197 -24.17 2.78 0.60
CA GLU A 197 -24.65 1.41 0.47
C GLU A 197 -23.90 0.66 -0.63
N TRP A 198 -23.68 1.31 -1.78
CA TRP A 198 -22.91 0.73 -2.88
C TRP A 198 -21.46 0.46 -2.46
N LEU A 199 -20.79 1.43 -1.82
CA LEU A 199 -19.42 1.27 -1.32
C LEU A 199 -19.33 0.15 -0.28
N ALA A 200 -20.33 0.01 0.58
CA ALA A 200 -20.39 -1.06 1.58
C ALA A 200 -20.61 -2.44 0.92
N ARG A 201 -21.58 -2.53 0.01
CA ARG A 201 -21.89 -3.76 -0.74
C ARG A 201 -20.68 -4.27 -1.52
N HIS A 202 -19.94 -3.35 -2.14
CA HIS A 202 -18.74 -3.69 -2.90
C HIS A 202 -17.48 -3.78 -2.04
N ARG A 203 -17.58 -3.69 -0.70
CA ARG A 203 -16.48 -3.84 0.27
C ARG A 203 -15.37 -2.79 0.18
N TYR A 204 -15.70 -1.56 -0.22
CA TYR A 204 -14.79 -0.42 -0.08
C TYR A 204 -14.83 0.12 1.35
N ILE A 205 -16.01 0.08 1.97
CA ILE A 205 -16.21 0.46 3.37
C ILE A 205 -16.92 -0.67 4.13
N ARG A 206 -16.84 -0.63 5.46
CA ARG A 206 -17.58 -1.50 6.39
C ARG A 206 -18.28 -0.62 7.40
N VAL A 207 -19.40 -1.13 7.91
CA VAL A 207 -20.13 -0.49 9.00
C VAL A 207 -20.00 -1.37 10.23
N VAL A 208 -19.34 -0.85 11.27
CA VAL A 208 -19.14 -1.56 12.54
C VAL A 208 -19.74 -0.69 13.64
N LYS A 209 -20.77 -1.19 14.34
CA LYS A 209 -21.46 -0.47 15.43
C LYS A 209 -21.90 0.96 15.04
N GLY A 210 -22.40 1.14 13.81
CA GLY A 210 -22.86 2.44 13.30
C GLY A 210 -21.75 3.40 12.85
N LYS A 211 -20.50 2.95 12.84
CA LYS A 211 -19.33 3.70 12.35
C LYS A 211 -18.83 3.12 11.04
N ILE A 212 -18.37 4.00 10.17
CA ILE A 212 -17.75 3.63 8.90
C ILE A 212 -16.26 3.40 9.15
N THR A 213 -15.78 2.26 8.70
CA THR A 213 -14.36 1.98 8.55
C THR A 213 -14.08 1.66 7.09
N ILE A 214 -12.88 1.99 6.60
CA ILE A 214 -12.44 1.44 5.32
C ILE A 214 -12.35 -0.07 5.48
N ALA A 215 -12.90 -0.84 4.53
CA ALA A 215 -12.97 -2.29 4.64
C ALA A 215 -11.59 -2.96 4.84
N SER A 216 -10.52 -2.20 4.61
CA SER A 216 -9.14 -2.61 4.71
C SER A 216 -8.31 -1.92 5.80
N ILE A 217 -8.89 -1.06 6.66
CA ILE A 217 -8.22 -0.57 7.89
C ILE A 217 -8.62 -1.45 9.08
#